data_AF-A0A7K1GQA6-F1
#
_entry.id   AF-A0A7K1GQA6-F1
#
_cell.length_a   1.000
_cell.length_b   1.000
_cell.length_c   1.000
_cell.angle_alpha   90.00
_cell.angle_beta   90.00
_cell.angle_gamma   90.00
#
_symmetry.space_group_name_H-M   'P 1'
#
loop_
_entity.id
_entity.type
_entity.pdbx_description
1 polymer ?
#
loop_
_entity_poly.entity_id
_entity_poly.type
_entity_poly.pdbx_seq_one_letter_code
_entity_poly.pdbx_strand_id
1 'polypeptide(L)'
;MFKFQFYIIFVFSVFSCFSAIGQDIDDVYRIEHYKFICPSEDVSIHELYDIGIRALNSDEHTSLAGKAFYQIIQKDKHLCDAYFFTGVALTRQDKHKAAVSYYYYADSLANGISDKFKEELAESALRVSNIGLARKKYEELVITFPEKPSGYYGIGLTSTSIGDYELGISNLILAEEKYIQNNTWTLQRKSEVNLIRGILYTQLQQYKNAVESFELSEEMFGELTDYLANYAWSTYNLFLLTRKNQYKEQCINTLIKLKNRKEIKQDFLDKFQFSE
;
A
#
# COMPACT_ATOMS: atom_id res chain seq x y z
N MET A 1 28.31 -26.71 12.43
CA MET A 1 27.40 -26.48 11.28
C MET A 1 26.10 -25.93 11.86
N PHE A 2 26.05 -24.62 12.09
CA PHE A 2 24.89 -23.95 12.70
C PHE A 2 23.77 -23.89 11.67
N LYS A 3 22.68 -24.65 11.90
CA LYS A 3 21.44 -24.49 11.16
C LYS A 3 20.80 -23.18 11.62
N PHE A 4 20.99 -22.11 10.85
CA PHE A 4 20.18 -20.89 11.00
C PHE A 4 18.77 -21.23 10.51
N GLN A 5 17.86 -21.39 11.46
CA GLN A 5 16.44 -21.51 11.17
C GLN A 5 15.91 -20.10 10.95
N PHE A 6 15.64 -19.74 9.69
CA PHE A 6 14.93 -18.51 9.34
C PHE A 6 13.52 -18.59 9.92
N TYR A 7 13.29 -17.99 11.08
CA TYR A 7 11.96 -17.84 11.65
C TYR A 7 11.33 -16.58 11.10
N ILE A 8 10.69 -16.68 9.94
CA ILE A 8 9.85 -15.61 9.40
C ILE A 8 8.69 -15.42 10.37
N ILE A 9 8.68 -14.33 11.15
CA ILE A 9 7.53 -13.93 11.95
C ILE A 9 6.51 -13.33 11.00
N PHE A 10 5.75 -14.17 10.30
CA PHE A 10 4.49 -13.77 9.70
C PHE A 10 3.47 -13.65 10.83
N VAL A 11 3.36 -12.46 11.44
CA VAL A 11 2.04 -12.06 11.93
C VAL A 11 1.22 -11.86 10.66
N PHE A 12 0.37 -12.84 10.36
CA PHE A 12 -0.56 -12.79 9.24
C PHE A 12 -1.46 -11.56 9.41
N SER A 13 -1.15 -10.47 8.69
CA SER A 13 -2.09 -9.61 7.94
C SER A 13 -1.55 -8.18 7.77
N VAL A 14 -0.39 -8.01 7.11
CA VAL A 14 0.02 -6.69 6.59
C VAL A 14 -1.08 -6.09 5.69
N PHE A 15 -2.02 -6.90 5.20
CA PHE A 15 -3.01 -6.46 4.23
C PHE A 15 -4.28 -5.80 4.78
N SER A 16 -4.65 -6.00 6.04
CA SER A 16 -5.89 -5.39 6.56
C SER A 16 -5.73 -3.92 6.98
N CYS A 17 -4.50 -3.44 7.17
CA CYS A 17 -4.25 -2.03 7.51
C CYS A 17 -3.77 -1.18 6.33
N PHE A 18 -3.11 -1.78 5.32
CA PHE A 18 -2.68 -1.02 4.14
C PHE A 18 -3.82 -0.74 3.14
N SER A 19 -4.95 -1.46 3.21
CA SER A 19 -6.06 -1.31 2.27
C SER A 19 -6.73 0.08 2.28
N ALA A 20 -6.56 0.83 3.38
CA ALA A 20 -7.18 2.14 3.59
C ALA A 20 -6.24 3.36 3.44
N ILE A 21 -4.91 3.19 3.49
CA ILE A 21 -4.00 4.34 3.69
C ILE A 21 -3.13 4.64 2.46
N GLY A 22 -2.92 3.68 1.56
CA GLY A 22 -2.03 3.87 0.40
C GLY A 22 -2.64 4.63 -0.78
N GLN A 23 -3.95 4.48 -1.01
CA GLN A 23 -4.64 5.06 -2.14
C GLN A 23 -5.22 6.44 -1.83
N ASP A 24 -5.12 7.33 -2.81
CA ASP A 24 -5.95 8.52 -2.94
C ASP A 24 -7.39 8.11 -3.33
N ILE A 25 -8.03 7.23 -2.54
CA ILE A 25 -9.44 6.82 -2.76
C ILE A 25 -10.35 8.04 -2.63
N ASP A 26 -9.88 9.06 -1.92
CA ASP A 26 -10.55 10.34 -1.70
C ASP A 26 -10.35 11.33 -2.86
N ASP A 27 -9.76 10.89 -3.98
CA ASP A 27 -9.72 11.67 -5.22
C ASP A 27 -11.13 12.17 -5.55
N VAL A 28 -11.30 13.50 -5.44
CA VAL A 28 -12.49 14.20 -5.93
C VAL A 28 -12.31 14.40 -7.42
N TYR A 29 -12.90 13.52 -8.21
CA TYR A 29 -12.84 13.60 -9.65
C TYR A 29 -13.70 14.76 -10.15
N ARG A 30 -13.08 15.72 -10.85
CA ARG A 30 -13.79 16.83 -11.49
C ARG A 30 -13.75 16.64 -12.99
N ILE A 31 -14.92 16.41 -13.60
CA ILE A 31 -15.05 16.16 -15.05
C ILE A 31 -14.36 17.25 -15.88
N GLU A 32 -14.49 18.52 -15.47
CA GLU A 32 -13.95 19.69 -16.18
C GLU A 32 -12.42 19.67 -16.31
N HIS A 33 -11.73 18.99 -15.39
CA HIS A 33 -10.27 18.90 -15.37
C HIS A 33 -9.76 17.49 -15.67
N TYR A 34 -10.67 16.53 -15.92
CA TYR A 34 -10.29 15.16 -16.19
C TYR A 34 -9.87 15.00 -17.65
N LYS A 35 -8.61 14.63 -17.86
CA LYS A 35 -8.09 14.30 -19.19
C LYS A 35 -8.30 12.81 -19.45
N PHE A 36 -9.29 12.49 -20.27
CA PHE A 36 -9.57 11.12 -20.70
C PHE A 36 -8.40 10.51 -21.47
N ILE A 37 -8.07 9.26 -21.14
CA ILE A 37 -7.03 8.48 -21.82
C ILE A 37 -7.58 7.87 -23.11
N CYS A 38 -8.82 7.40 -23.08
CA CYS A 38 -9.59 6.88 -24.19
C CYS A 38 -10.83 7.76 -24.41
N PRO A 39 -10.68 8.94 -25.05
CA PRO A 39 -11.79 9.85 -25.29
C PRO A 39 -12.80 9.25 -26.29
N SER A 40 -14.03 9.74 -26.22
CA SER A 40 -15.09 9.50 -27.21
C SER A 40 -15.60 10.84 -27.73
N GLU A 41 -16.23 10.86 -28.90
CA GLU A 41 -16.94 12.02 -29.45
C GLU A 41 -18.48 11.87 -29.29
N ASP A 42 -18.95 10.75 -28.73
CA ASP A 42 -20.37 10.51 -28.50
C ASP A 42 -20.86 11.33 -27.30
N VAL A 43 -21.71 12.33 -27.57
CA VAL A 43 -22.33 13.20 -26.56
C VAL A 43 -23.02 12.40 -25.46
N SER A 44 -23.69 11.29 -25.79
CA SER A 44 -24.36 10.45 -24.79
C SER A 44 -23.38 9.73 -23.87
N ILE A 45 -22.16 9.45 -24.33
CA ILE A 45 -21.09 8.89 -23.50
C ILE A 45 -20.54 9.96 -22.56
N HIS A 46 -20.37 11.20 -23.03
CA HIS A 46 -19.96 12.31 -22.16
C HIS A 46 -20.97 12.59 -21.04
N GLU A 47 -22.26 12.58 -21.35
CA GLU A 47 -23.33 12.72 -20.35
C GLU A 47 -23.25 11.61 -19.29
N LEU A 48 -23.02 10.37 -19.71
CA LEU A 48 -22.86 9.24 -18.79
C LEU A 48 -21.59 9.37 -17.92
N TYR A 49 -20.48 9.87 -18.46
CA TYR A 49 -19.28 10.15 -17.67
C TYR A 49 -19.54 11.22 -16.61
N ASP A 50 -20.23 12.29 -16.97
CA ASP A 50 -20.59 13.37 -16.04
C ASP A 50 -21.49 12.86 -14.91
N ILE A 51 -22.54 12.09 -15.23
CA ILE A 51 -23.39 11.42 -14.23
C ILE A 51 -22.54 10.50 -13.34
N GLY A 52 -21.70 9.66 -13.95
CA GLY A 52 -20.88 8.68 -13.25
C GLY A 52 -19.89 9.33 -12.28
N ILE A 53 -19.15 10.34 -12.72
CA ILE A 53 -18.15 11.05 -11.91
C ILE A 53 -18.80 11.84 -10.78
N ARG A 54 -19.92 12.53 -11.03
CA ARG A 54 -20.67 13.21 -9.96
C ARG A 54 -21.19 12.24 -8.91
N ALA A 55 -21.76 11.11 -9.36
CA ALA A 55 -22.24 10.07 -8.47
C ALA A 55 -21.09 9.42 -7.68
N LEU A 56 -19.90 9.30 -8.28
CA LEU A 56 -18.73 8.74 -7.62
C LEU A 56 -18.35 9.58 -6.39
N ASN A 57 -18.34 10.91 -6.51
CA ASN A 57 -18.01 11.86 -5.43
C ASN A 57 -19.01 11.88 -4.25
N SER A 58 -19.96 10.94 -4.18
CA SER A 58 -20.89 10.75 -3.08
C SER A 58 -20.97 9.27 -2.71
N ASP A 59 -20.62 8.92 -1.48
CA ASP A 59 -20.60 7.52 -1.03
C ASP A 59 -21.95 6.82 -1.23
N GLU A 60 -23.05 7.53 -0.95
CA GLU A 60 -24.44 7.07 -1.13
C GLU A 60 -24.73 6.67 -2.60
N HIS A 61 -24.08 7.33 -3.56
CA HIS A 61 -24.37 7.19 -4.99
C HIS A 61 -23.34 6.34 -5.75
N THR A 62 -22.39 5.70 -5.05
CA THR A 62 -21.36 4.84 -5.68
C THR A 62 -21.96 3.73 -6.56
N SER A 63 -23.12 3.19 -6.19
CA SER A 63 -23.82 2.19 -7.02
C SER A 63 -24.37 2.77 -8.32
N LEU A 64 -24.79 4.04 -8.33
CA LEU A 64 -25.23 4.74 -9.53
C LEU A 64 -24.04 5.02 -10.45
N ALA A 65 -22.89 5.42 -9.88
CA ALA A 65 -21.66 5.62 -10.63
C ALA A 65 -21.27 4.35 -11.42
N GLY A 66 -21.22 3.20 -10.73
CA GLY A 66 -20.93 1.92 -11.39
C GLY A 66 -21.90 1.56 -12.52
N LYS A 67 -23.20 1.88 -12.39
CA LYS A 67 -24.18 1.66 -13.47
C LYS A 67 -23.94 2.56 -14.68
N ALA A 68 -23.61 3.84 -14.46
CA ALA A 68 -23.32 4.77 -15.53
C ALA A 68 -22.10 4.32 -16.35
N PHE A 69 -20.99 4.00 -15.68
CA PHE A 69 -19.78 3.51 -16.35
C PHE A 69 -20.00 2.16 -17.05
N TYR A 70 -20.80 1.27 -16.45
CA TYR A 70 -21.18 0.03 -17.12
C TYR A 70 -21.96 0.27 -18.42
N GLN A 71 -22.87 1.24 -18.46
CA GLN A 71 -23.59 1.62 -19.68
C GLN A 71 -22.63 2.17 -20.76
N ILE A 72 -21.60 2.92 -20.36
CA ILE A 72 -20.56 3.37 -21.31
C ILE A 72 -19.83 2.16 -21.90
N ILE A 73 -19.42 1.19 -21.06
CA ILE A 73 -18.76 -0.05 -21.52
C ILE A 73 -19.64 -0.85 -22.50
N GLN A 74 -20.96 -0.88 -22.27
CA GLN A 74 -21.89 -1.54 -23.20
C GLN A 74 -22.00 -0.82 -24.55
N LYS A 75 -21.90 0.51 -24.56
CA LYS A 75 -21.91 1.32 -25.79
C LYS A 75 -20.59 1.19 -26.55
N ASP A 76 -19.47 1.29 -25.85
CA ASP A 76 -18.14 1.14 -26.41
C ASP A 76 -17.18 0.49 -25.41
N LYS A 77 -16.74 -0.73 -25.75
CA LYS A 77 -15.84 -1.55 -24.94
C LYS A 77 -14.37 -1.12 -25.01
N HIS A 78 -14.02 -0.14 -25.82
CA HIS A 78 -12.64 0.33 -25.98
C HIS A 78 -12.29 1.51 -25.07
N LEU A 79 -13.29 2.07 -24.36
CA LEU A 79 -13.10 3.22 -23.48
C LEU A 79 -12.51 2.83 -22.13
N CYS A 80 -11.17 2.84 -22.04
CA CYS A 80 -10.42 2.44 -20.87
C CYS A 80 -10.79 3.21 -19.59
N ASP A 81 -11.13 4.50 -19.68
CA ASP A 81 -11.55 5.30 -18.52
C ASP A 81 -12.85 4.79 -17.89
N ALA A 82 -13.77 4.22 -18.68
CA ALA A 82 -15.00 3.64 -18.12
C ALA A 82 -14.70 2.40 -17.28
N TYR A 83 -13.75 1.57 -17.70
CA TYR A 83 -13.26 0.45 -16.90
C TYR A 83 -12.56 0.95 -15.63
N PHE A 84 -11.70 1.96 -15.75
CA PHE A 84 -11.01 2.56 -14.62
C PHE A 84 -12.01 3.03 -13.55
N PHE A 85 -12.96 3.88 -13.93
CA PHE A 85 -13.94 4.41 -12.98
C PHE A 85 -14.91 3.36 -12.44
N THR A 86 -15.21 2.30 -13.21
CA THR A 86 -15.93 1.14 -12.67
C THR A 86 -15.10 0.45 -11.58
N GLY A 87 -13.78 0.31 -11.77
CA GLY A 87 -12.85 -0.16 -10.75
C GLY A 87 -12.90 0.69 -9.49
N VAL A 88 -12.85 2.02 -9.62
CA VAL A 88 -12.95 2.96 -8.48
C VAL A 88 -14.28 2.81 -7.74
N ALA A 89 -15.40 2.77 -8.47
CA ALA A 89 -16.73 2.58 -7.87
C ALA A 89 -16.85 1.23 -7.13
N LEU A 90 -16.22 0.17 -7.63
CA LEU A 90 -16.19 -1.13 -6.96
C LEU A 90 -15.29 -1.13 -5.73
N THR A 91 -14.15 -0.44 -5.79
CA THR A 91 -13.26 -0.24 -4.65
C THR A 91 -13.99 0.45 -3.49
N ARG A 92 -14.74 1.54 -3.76
CA ARG A 92 -15.56 2.26 -2.77
C ARG A 92 -16.71 1.43 -2.20
N GLN A 93 -17.06 0.31 -2.83
CA GLN A 93 -18.06 -0.66 -2.36
C GLN A 93 -17.43 -1.89 -1.69
N ASP A 94 -16.12 -1.85 -1.38
CA ASP A 94 -15.34 -2.97 -0.85
C ASP A 94 -15.34 -4.23 -1.73
N LYS A 95 -15.69 -4.09 -3.02
CA LYS A 95 -15.72 -5.18 -4.01
C LYS A 95 -14.35 -5.36 -4.66
N HIS A 96 -13.30 -5.48 -3.84
CA HIS A 96 -11.91 -5.42 -4.30
C HIS A 96 -11.55 -6.47 -5.36
N LYS A 97 -12.05 -7.71 -5.24
CA LYS A 97 -11.81 -8.77 -6.25
C LYS A 97 -12.36 -8.41 -7.63
N ALA A 98 -13.54 -7.79 -7.67
CA ALA A 98 -14.13 -7.33 -8.93
C ALA A 98 -13.35 -6.12 -9.47
N ALA A 99 -13.01 -5.17 -8.61
CA ALA A 99 -12.27 -3.96 -8.97
C ALA A 99 -10.95 -4.28 -9.71
N VAL A 100 -10.18 -5.27 -9.23
CA VAL A 100 -8.93 -5.73 -9.87
C VAL A 100 -9.13 -6.06 -11.35
N SER A 101 -10.24 -6.73 -11.69
CA SER A 101 -10.52 -7.11 -13.08
C SER A 101 -10.77 -5.88 -13.96
N TYR A 102 -11.49 -4.89 -13.44
CA TYR A 102 -11.76 -3.64 -14.16
C TYR A 102 -10.52 -2.78 -14.34
N TYR A 103 -9.68 -2.63 -13.31
CA TYR A 103 -8.39 -1.95 -13.44
C TYR A 103 -7.47 -2.67 -14.43
N TYR A 104 -7.51 -4.00 -14.48
CA TYR A 104 -6.75 -4.78 -15.46
C TYR A 104 -7.16 -4.45 -16.91
N TYR A 105 -8.46 -4.38 -17.18
CA TYR A 105 -8.96 -3.95 -18.49
C TYR A 105 -8.58 -2.50 -18.81
N ALA A 106 -8.64 -1.60 -17.82
CA ALA A 106 -8.25 -0.21 -18.00
C ALA A 106 -6.77 -0.07 -18.40
N ASP A 107 -5.82 -0.66 -17.64
CA ASP A 107 -4.39 -0.64 -17.96
C ASP A 107 -4.10 -1.29 -19.32
N SER A 108 -4.78 -2.40 -19.62
CA SER A 108 -4.59 -3.13 -20.89
C SER A 108 -5.05 -2.32 -22.10
N LEU A 109 -6.24 -1.70 -22.04
CA LEU A 109 -6.79 -0.88 -23.13
C LEU A 109 -6.04 0.45 -23.29
N ALA A 110 -5.51 1.02 -22.20
CA ALA A 110 -4.70 2.22 -22.22
C ALA A 110 -3.28 1.99 -22.80
N ASN A 111 -2.91 0.74 -23.12
CA ASN A 111 -1.60 0.37 -23.68
C ASN A 111 -0.40 0.92 -22.87
N GLY A 112 -0.53 0.97 -21.55
CA GLY A 112 0.53 1.43 -20.64
C GLY A 112 0.80 2.94 -20.65
N ILE A 113 -0.07 3.75 -21.24
CA ILE A 113 0.08 5.21 -21.32
C ILE A 113 -0.19 5.90 -19.97
N SER A 114 -1.04 5.32 -19.13
CA SER A 114 -1.46 5.91 -17.85
C SER A 114 -0.71 5.27 -16.67
N ASP A 115 0.09 6.08 -15.97
CA ASP A 115 0.69 5.72 -14.68
C ASP A 115 -0.39 5.43 -13.63
N LYS A 116 -1.40 6.30 -13.52
CA LYS A 116 -2.52 6.15 -12.57
C LYS A 116 -3.26 4.82 -12.75
N PHE A 117 -3.57 4.39 -13.98
CA PHE A 117 -4.28 3.12 -14.18
C PHE A 117 -3.45 1.92 -13.74
N LYS A 118 -2.14 1.97 -14.00
CA LYS A 118 -1.20 0.91 -13.63
C LYS A 118 -0.96 0.85 -12.13
N GLU A 119 -0.84 2.00 -11.48
CA GLU A 119 -0.72 2.14 -10.03
C GLU A 119 -1.96 1.58 -9.31
N GLU A 120 -3.15 1.98 -9.76
CA GLU A 120 -4.42 1.54 -9.18
C GLU A 120 -4.65 0.03 -9.37
N LEU A 121 -4.20 -0.54 -10.49
CA LEU A 121 -4.17 -1.98 -10.66
C LEU A 121 -3.24 -2.66 -9.65
N ALA A 122 -2.03 -2.14 -9.46
CA ALA A 122 -1.05 -2.70 -8.51
C ALA A 122 -1.60 -2.68 -7.07
N GLU A 123 -2.20 -1.58 -6.66
CA GLU A 123 -2.79 -1.41 -5.33
C GLU A 123 -4.05 -2.25 -5.14
N SER A 124 -4.92 -2.35 -6.16
CA SER A 124 -6.07 -3.25 -6.09
C SER A 124 -5.62 -4.71 -5.95
N ALA A 125 -4.52 -5.10 -6.59
CA ALA A 125 -3.92 -6.43 -6.46
C ALA A 125 -3.40 -6.67 -5.04
N LEU A 126 -2.79 -5.66 -4.41
CA LEU A 126 -2.41 -5.71 -2.99
C LEU A 126 -3.63 -5.95 -2.09
N ARG A 127 -4.75 -5.25 -2.29
CA ARG A 127 -5.97 -5.44 -1.45
C ARG A 127 -6.51 -6.86 -1.47
N VAL A 128 -6.29 -7.60 -2.54
CA VAL A 128 -6.70 -9.01 -2.66
C VAL A 128 -5.54 -9.98 -2.43
N SER A 129 -4.44 -9.49 -1.87
CA SER A 129 -3.21 -10.23 -1.56
C SER A 129 -2.58 -10.92 -2.78
N ASN A 130 -2.81 -10.39 -3.99
CA ASN A 130 -2.13 -10.84 -5.20
C ASN A 130 -0.78 -10.11 -5.35
N ILE A 131 0.18 -10.51 -4.52
CA ILE A 131 1.51 -9.88 -4.42
C ILE A 131 2.27 -9.95 -5.74
N GLY A 132 2.15 -11.07 -6.47
CA GLY A 132 2.85 -11.25 -7.75
C GLY A 132 2.36 -10.27 -8.82
N LEU A 133 1.04 -10.05 -8.93
CA LEU A 133 0.51 -9.06 -9.85
C LEU A 133 0.90 -7.64 -9.43
N ALA A 134 0.81 -7.31 -8.15
CA ALA A 134 1.22 -6.00 -7.63
C ALA A 134 2.69 -5.71 -7.94
N ARG A 135 3.60 -6.63 -7.58
CA ARG A 135 5.04 -6.53 -7.86
C ARG A 135 5.30 -6.26 -9.33
N LYS A 136 4.72 -7.08 -10.22
CA LYS A 136 4.88 -6.95 -11.67
C LYS A 136 4.48 -5.54 -12.15
N LYS A 137 3.38 -5.01 -11.65
CA LYS A 137 2.87 -3.69 -12.08
C LYS A 137 3.71 -2.53 -11.55
N TYR A 138 4.26 -2.64 -10.35
CA TYR A 138 5.23 -1.67 -9.85
C TYR A 138 6.57 -1.71 -10.61
N GLU A 139 7.05 -2.90 -11.01
CA GLU A 139 8.22 -3.03 -11.88
C GLU A 139 7.97 -2.41 -13.26
N GLU A 140 6.79 -2.64 -13.86
CA GLU A 140 6.37 -1.96 -15.09
C GLU A 140 6.36 -0.44 -14.91
N LEU A 141 5.84 0.09 -13.78
CA LEU A 141 5.83 1.53 -13.47
C LEU A 141 7.25 2.12 -13.44
N VAL A 142 8.21 1.44 -12.83
CA VAL A 142 9.61 1.92 -12.81
C VAL A 142 10.20 1.99 -14.20
N ILE A 143 9.86 1.04 -15.08
CA ILE A 143 10.34 1.02 -16.47
C ILE A 143 9.69 2.12 -17.31
N THR A 144 8.38 2.30 -17.22
CA THR A 144 7.64 3.21 -18.11
C THR A 144 7.56 4.64 -17.58
N PHE A 145 7.60 4.82 -16.27
CA PHE A 145 7.52 6.11 -15.58
C PHE A 145 8.62 6.25 -14.51
N PRO A 146 9.91 6.23 -14.90
CA PRO A 146 11.04 6.18 -13.96
C PRO A 146 11.15 7.40 -13.03
N GLU A 147 10.47 8.51 -13.35
CA GLU A 147 10.42 9.72 -12.52
C GLU A 147 9.30 9.67 -11.46
N LYS A 148 8.40 8.69 -11.53
CA LYS A 148 7.29 8.55 -10.58
C LYS A 148 7.74 7.72 -9.38
N PRO A 149 7.49 8.20 -8.14
CA PRO A 149 7.90 7.49 -6.93
C PRO A 149 7.11 6.19 -6.70
N SER A 150 5.88 6.08 -7.22
CA SER A 150 4.94 4.99 -6.88
C SER A 150 5.44 3.60 -7.28
N GLY A 151 6.16 3.48 -8.40
CA GLY A 151 6.81 2.23 -8.80
C GLY A 151 7.83 1.75 -7.74
N TYR A 152 8.76 2.61 -7.35
CA TYR A 152 9.79 2.29 -6.36
C TYR A 152 9.18 2.06 -4.96
N TYR A 153 8.21 2.89 -4.55
CA TYR A 153 7.50 2.73 -3.28
C TYR A 153 6.80 1.37 -3.21
N GLY A 154 6.04 1.03 -4.25
CA GLY A 154 5.33 -0.24 -4.34
C GLY A 154 6.28 -1.43 -4.41
N ILE A 155 7.47 -1.27 -4.99
CA ILE A 155 8.52 -2.28 -4.92
C ILE A 155 8.97 -2.47 -3.46
N GLY A 156 9.23 -1.39 -2.73
CA GLY A 156 9.51 -1.44 -1.29
C GLY A 156 8.45 -2.19 -0.50
N LEU A 157 7.18 -1.82 -0.71
CA LEU A 157 6.03 -2.40 -0.02
C LEU A 157 5.88 -3.90 -0.27
N THR A 158 5.90 -4.34 -1.53
CA THR A 158 5.77 -5.76 -1.88
C THR A 158 6.93 -6.61 -1.37
N SER A 159 8.10 -6.00 -1.13
CA SER A 159 9.27 -6.70 -0.59
C SER A 159 9.07 -7.22 0.83
N THR A 160 8.19 -6.57 1.61
CA THR A 160 7.81 -7.05 2.95
C THR A 160 7.18 -8.44 2.91
N SER A 161 6.51 -8.79 1.81
CA SER A 161 5.83 -10.07 1.59
C SER A 161 6.67 -11.07 0.81
N ILE A 162 7.49 -10.60 -0.14
CA ILE A 162 8.31 -11.46 -1.02
C ILE A 162 9.58 -11.96 -0.32
N GLY A 163 10.18 -11.15 0.56
CA GLY A 163 11.40 -11.52 1.27
C GLY A 163 12.69 -10.98 0.67
N ASP A 164 12.62 -10.18 -0.39
CA ASP A 164 13.74 -9.49 -1.04
C ASP A 164 14.05 -8.14 -0.34
N TYR A 165 14.34 -8.21 0.96
CA TYR A 165 14.34 -7.04 1.84
C TYR A 165 15.34 -5.95 1.45
N GLU A 166 16.55 -6.31 1.03
CA GLU A 166 17.56 -5.36 0.57
C GLU A 166 17.10 -4.59 -0.66
N LEU A 167 16.47 -5.29 -1.62
CA LEU A 167 15.87 -4.65 -2.80
C LEU A 167 14.76 -3.68 -2.39
N GLY A 168 13.94 -4.07 -1.42
CA GLY A 168 12.91 -3.21 -0.84
C GLY A 168 13.48 -1.92 -0.25
N ILE A 169 14.54 -2.01 0.56
CA ILE A 169 15.20 -0.83 1.14
C ILE A 169 15.78 0.08 0.04
N SER A 170 16.52 -0.48 -0.93
CA SER A 170 17.09 0.30 -2.02
C SER A 170 16.01 1.05 -2.82
N ASN A 171 14.87 0.42 -3.08
CA ASN A 171 13.77 1.08 -3.79
C ASN A 171 13.05 2.12 -2.92
N LEU A 172 12.93 1.93 -1.61
CA LEU A 172 12.38 2.98 -0.74
C LEU A 172 13.29 4.22 -0.66
N ILE A 173 14.61 4.08 -0.84
CA ILE A 173 15.53 5.22 -0.96
C ILE A 173 15.25 5.96 -2.26
N LEU A 174 15.16 5.25 -3.38
CA LEU A 174 14.80 5.84 -4.67
C LEU A 174 13.41 6.51 -4.64
N ALA A 175 12.42 5.89 -3.99
CA ALA A 175 11.09 6.45 -3.84
C ALA A 175 11.12 7.79 -3.09
N GLU A 176 11.84 7.86 -1.97
CA GLU A 176 12.03 9.11 -1.21
C GLU A 176 12.68 10.20 -2.07
N GLU A 177 13.75 9.88 -2.80
CA GLU A 177 14.40 10.82 -3.73
C GLU A 177 13.40 11.36 -4.76
N LYS A 178 12.58 10.50 -5.36
CA LYS A 178 11.55 10.88 -6.33
C LYS A 178 10.41 11.68 -5.73
N TYR A 179 9.96 11.36 -4.51
CA TYR A 179 8.96 12.16 -3.80
C TYR A 179 9.49 13.58 -3.52
N ILE A 180 10.76 13.71 -3.10
CA ILE A 180 11.40 15.01 -2.86
C ILE A 180 11.52 15.80 -4.16
N GLN A 181 12.04 15.18 -5.23
CA GLN A 181 12.18 15.82 -6.55
C GLN A 181 10.84 16.32 -7.10
N ASN A 182 9.77 15.56 -6.87
CA ASN A 182 8.43 15.90 -7.35
C ASN A 182 7.63 16.78 -6.38
N ASN A 183 8.23 17.26 -5.27
CA ASN A 183 7.54 18.02 -4.22
C ASN A 183 6.29 17.33 -3.64
N THR A 184 6.33 16.00 -3.56
CA THR A 184 5.25 15.13 -3.05
C THR A 184 5.66 14.40 -1.76
N TRP A 185 6.77 14.81 -1.13
CA TRP A 185 7.26 14.28 0.14
C TRP A 185 6.51 14.85 1.34
N THR A 186 5.26 14.42 1.51
CA THR A 186 4.41 14.83 2.63
C THR A 186 4.78 14.09 3.93
N LEU A 187 4.30 14.58 5.07
CA LEU A 187 4.44 13.88 6.35
C LEU A 187 3.87 12.45 6.31
N GLN A 188 2.76 12.27 5.59
CA GLN A 188 2.17 10.96 5.35
C GLN A 188 3.12 10.04 4.58
N ARG A 189 3.63 10.47 3.42
CA ARG A 189 4.55 9.66 2.62
C ARG A 189 5.84 9.35 3.36
N LYS A 190 6.35 10.30 4.15
CA LYS A 190 7.48 10.06 5.06
C LYS A 190 7.16 8.97 6.08
N SER A 191 6.00 9.03 6.72
CA SER A 191 5.60 8.04 7.73
C SER A 191 5.43 6.66 7.11
N GLU A 192 4.81 6.56 5.93
CA GLU A 192 4.58 5.30 5.22
C GLU A 192 5.89 4.62 4.81
N VAL A 193 6.81 5.39 4.19
CA VAL A 193 8.14 4.88 3.82
C VAL A 193 8.91 4.40 5.04
N ASN A 194 8.84 5.13 6.15
CA ASN A 194 9.55 4.75 7.38
C ASN A 194 8.92 3.53 8.06
N LEU A 195 7.59 3.36 8.02
CA LEU A 195 6.94 2.13 8.48
C LEU A 195 7.46 0.91 7.70
N ILE A 196 7.50 0.99 6.37
CA ILE A 196 7.97 -0.12 5.52
C ILE A 196 9.47 -0.37 5.76
N ARG A 197 10.30 0.68 5.83
CA ARG A 197 11.73 0.54 6.19
C ARG A 197 11.92 -0.13 7.53
N GLY A 198 11.14 0.24 8.56
CA GLY A 198 11.19 -0.38 9.88
C GLY A 198 10.94 -1.88 9.80
N ILE A 199 9.92 -2.30 9.06
CA ILE A 199 9.61 -3.73 8.83
C ILE A 199 10.76 -4.43 8.11
N LEU A 200 11.27 -3.87 7.01
CA LEU A 200 12.35 -4.47 6.23
C LEU A 200 13.67 -4.57 7.04
N TYR A 201 14.05 -3.51 7.76
CA TYR A 201 15.21 -3.52 8.65
C TYR A 201 15.07 -4.52 9.79
N THR A 202 13.86 -4.74 10.30
CA THR A 202 13.57 -5.79 11.29
C THR A 202 13.92 -7.16 10.72
N GLN A 203 13.50 -7.46 9.48
CA GLN A 203 13.79 -8.73 8.83
C GLN A 203 15.29 -8.91 8.52
N LEU A 204 15.98 -7.82 8.20
CA LEU A 204 17.44 -7.79 8.03
C LEU A 204 18.22 -7.81 9.35
N GLN A 205 17.54 -7.86 10.50
CA GLN A 205 18.15 -7.79 11.84
C GLN A 205 18.96 -6.50 12.08
N GLN A 206 18.68 -5.45 11.31
CA GLN A 206 19.25 -4.12 11.49
C GLN A 206 18.41 -3.34 12.51
N TYR A 207 18.33 -3.88 13.73
CA TYR A 207 17.34 -3.46 14.74
C TYR A 207 17.46 -1.98 15.14
N LYS A 208 18.67 -1.40 15.10
CA LYS A 208 18.85 0.04 15.34
C LYS A 208 18.13 0.87 14.27
N ASN A 209 18.40 0.60 13.00
CA ASN A 209 17.75 1.27 11.87
C ASN A 209 16.23 1.03 11.87
N ALA A 210 15.80 -0.17 12.27
CA ALA A 210 14.39 -0.51 12.41
C ALA A 210 13.70 0.38 13.46
N VAL A 211 14.26 0.47 14.67
CA VAL A 211 13.73 1.32 15.76
C VAL A 211 13.67 2.79 15.33
N GLU A 212 14.75 3.33 14.75
CA GLU A 212 14.78 4.72 14.25
C GLU A 212 13.70 4.96 13.20
N SER A 213 13.49 4.02 12.27
CA SER A 213 12.43 4.13 11.25
C SER A 213 11.03 4.07 11.86
N PHE A 214 10.80 3.19 12.84
CA PHE A 214 9.52 3.13 13.54
C PHE A 214 9.22 4.42 14.29
N GLU A 215 10.17 4.97 15.05
CA GLU A 215 10.00 6.24 15.77
C GLU A 215 9.64 7.40 14.82
N LEU A 216 10.18 7.40 13.58
CA LEU A 216 9.80 8.38 12.54
C LEU A 216 8.40 8.21 11.96
N SER A 217 7.72 7.09 12.25
CA SER A 217 6.39 6.74 11.76
C SER A 217 5.35 6.58 12.87
N GLU A 218 5.75 6.74 14.14
CA GLU A 218 4.93 6.46 15.32
C GLU A 218 3.67 7.33 15.39
N GLU A 219 3.77 8.62 15.08
CA GLU A 219 2.64 9.55 15.17
C GLU A 219 1.45 9.07 14.34
N MET A 220 1.72 8.49 13.16
CA MET A 220 0.69 8.04 12.24
C MET A 220 0.32 6.56 12.42
N PHE A 221 1.30 5.71 12.75
CA PHE A 221 1.15 4.25 12.69
C PHE A 221 1.39 3.54 14.02
N GLY A 222 1.68 4.27 15.09
CA GLY A 222 2.08 3.74 16.40
C GLY A 222 1.06 2.82 17.07
N GLU A 223 -0.19 2.82 16.60
CA GLU A 223 -1.27 1.97 17.10
C GLU A 223 -1.59 0.77 16.18
N LEU A 224 -0.96 0.67 15.01
CA LEU A 224 -1.12 -0.47 14.12
C LEU A 224 -0.48 -1.72 14.74
N THR A 225 -1.16 -2.86 14.61
CA THR A 225 -0.66 -4.14 15.13
C THR A 225 0.70 -4.51 14.51
N ASP A 226 0.88 -4.31 13.21
CA ASP A 226 2.15 -4.60 12.53
C ASP A 226 3.29 -3.69 12.99
N TYR A 227 3.01 -2.40 13.19
CA TYR A 227 3.96 -1.46 13.80
C TYR A 227 4.38 -1.98 15.17
N LEU A 228 3.41 -2.21 16.05
CA LEU A 228 3.64 -2.59 17.43
C LEU A 228 4.42 -3.92 17.50
N ALA A 229 4.05 -4.92 16.70
CA ALA A 229 4.71 -6.22 16.70
C ALA A 229 6.18 -6.13 16.26
N ASN A 230 6.46 -5.41 15.17
CA ASN A 230 7.83 -5.26 14.67
C ASN A 230 8.67 -4.31 15.56
N TYR A 231 8.06 -3.27 16.12
CA TYR A 231 8.72 -2.36 17.06
C TYR A 231 9.09 -3.07 18.36
N ALA A 232 8.18 -3.88 18.93
CA ALA A 232 8.47 -4.72 20.09
C ALA A 232 9.63 -5.70 19.79
N TRP A 233 9.57 -6.39 18.64
CA TRP A 233 10.63 -7.33 18.25
C TRP A 233 11.98 -6.63 18.09
N SER A 234 12.02 -5.47 17.44
CA SER A 234 13.25 -4.72 17.22
C SER A 234 13.82 -4.16 18.51
N THR A 235 13.01 -3.55 19.36
CA THR A 235 13.45 -3.02 20.67
C THR A 235 13.91 -4.14 21.61
N TYR A 236 13.25 -5.30 21.61
CA TYR A 236 13.70 -6.48 22.36
C TYR A 236 15.09 -6.95 21.92
N ASN A 237 15.29 -7.15 20.62
CA ASN A 237 16.59 -7.60 20.12
C ASN A 237 17.68 -6.54 20.34
N LEU A 238 17.33 -5.26 20.20
CA LEU A 238 18.27 -4.17 20.49
C LEU A 238 18.64 -4.11 21.97
N PHE A 239 17.70 -4.39 22.87
CA PHE A 239 17.98 -4.59 24.30
C PHE A 239 18.93 -5.78 24.52
N LEU A 240 18.68 -6.93 23.90
CA LEU A 240 19.57 -8.10 24.05
C LEU A 240 21.01 -7.81 23.59
N LEU A 241 21.17 -7.03 22.52
CA LEU A 241 22.47 -6.63 21.97
C LEU A 241 23.20 -5.58 22.81
N THR A 242 22.47 -4.60 23.33
CA THR A 242 23.08 -3.39 23.94
C THR A 242 22.96 -3.33 25.45
N ARG A 243 22.05 -4.11 26.04
CA ARG A 243 21.66 -4.10 27.47
C ARG A 243 21.22 -2.74 28.00
N LYS A 244 20.81 -1.81 27.13
CA LYS A 244 20.28 -0.50 27.53
C LYS A 244 18.83 -0.62 27.99
N ASN A 245 18.54 -0.18 29.21
CA ASN A 245 17.20 -0.24 29.80
C ASN A 245 16.12 0.50 29.00
N GLN A 246 16.49 1.58 28.29
CA GLN A 246 15.58 2.30 27.40
C GLN A 246 14.85 1.35 26.42
N TYR A 247 15.57 0.44 25.77
CA TYR A 247 14.98 -0.49 24.81
C TYR A 247 14.13 -1.58 25.49
N LYS A 248 14.49 -1.97 26.72
CA LYS A 248 13.65 -2.87 27.54
C LYS A 248 12.32 -2.21 27.89
N GLU A 249 12.35 -0.96 28.33
CA GLU A 249 11.15 -0.18 28.67
C GLU A 249 10.26 0.04 27.45
N GLN A 250 10.84 0.47 26.32
CA GLN A 250 10.12 0.61 25.05
C GLN A 250 9.42 -0.72 24.68
N CYS A 251 10.15 -1.84 24.67
CA CYS A 251 9.58 -3.14 24.36
C CYS A 251 8.43 -3.54 25.29
N ILE A 252 8.59 -3.38 26.61
CA ILE A 252 7.55 -3.73 27.60
C ILE A 252 6.30 -2.88 27.37
N ASN A 253 6.45 -1.58 27.16
CA ASN A 253 5.33 -0.67 26.89
C ASN A 253 4.58 -1.08 25.61
N THR A 254 5.30 -1.44 24.55
CA THR A 254 4.71 -1.93 23.30
C THR A 254 3.99 -3.27 23.49
N LEU A 255 4.57 -4.20 24.26
CA LEU A 255 3.93 -5.50 24.56
C LEU A 255 2.63 -5.33 25.35
N ILE A 256 2.53 -4.35 26.24
CA ILE A 256 1.29 -4.02 26.95
C ILE A 256 0.19 -3.61 25.95
N LYS A 257 0.52 -2.79 24.94
CA LYS A 257 -0.42 -2.42 23.87
C LYS A 257 -0.85 -3.65 23.04
N LEU A 258 0.07 -4.57 22.76
CA LEU A 258 -0.17 -5.76 21.95
C LEU A 258 -1.05 -6.82 22.63
N LYS A 259 -0.94 -7.00 23.96
CA LYS A 259 -1.68 -8.02 24.72
C LYS A 259 -3.20 -7.94 24.57
N ASN A 260 -3.73 -6.76 24.24
CA ASN A 260 -5.16 -6.53 24.09
C ASN A 260 -5.65 -6.71 22.63
N ARG A 261 -4.76 -7.01 21.69
CA ARG A 261 -5.08 -7.18 20.26
C ARG A 261 -5.45 -8.64 19.99
N LYS A 262 -6.58 -8.89 19.33
CA LYS A 262 -7.13 -10.24 19.07
C LYS A 262 -6.28 -11.04 18.08
N GLU A 263 -5.53 -10.34 17.25
CA GLU A 263 -4.69 -10.86 16.17
C GLU A 263 -3.37 -11.43 16.70
N ILE A 264 -2.96 -11.03 17.91
CA ILE A 264 -1.70 -11.45 18.51
C ILE A 264 -1.89 -12.76 19.26
N LYS A 265 -1.13 -13.77 18.84
CA LYS A 265 -1.12 -15.08 19.48
C LYS A 265 -0.15 -15.11 20.66
N GLN A 266 -0.46 -15.96 21.64
CA GLN A 266 0.37 -16.11 22.84
C GLN A 266 1.80 -16.56 22.50
N ASP A 267 1.98 -17.41 21.49
CA ASP A 267 3.29 -17.88 21.02
C ASP A 267 4.21 -16.76 20.51
N PHE A 268 3.66 -15.64 20.02
CA PHE A 268 4.43 -14.45 19.70
C PHE A 268 4.90 -13.75 20.98
N LEU A 269 4.01 -13.59 21.97
CA LEU A 269 4.33 -12.93 23.24
C LEU A 269 5.34 -13.72 24.08
N ASP A 270 5.30 -15.05 24.01
CA ASP A 270 6.20 -15.94 24.76
C ASP A 270 7.66 -15.85 24.31
N LYS A 271 7.93 -15.23 23.15
CA LYS A 271 9.30 -15.00 22.65
C LYS A 271 10.04 -13.93 23.45
N PHE A 272 9.33 -13.08 24.19
CA PHE A 272 9.90 -11.95 24.89
C PHE A 272 10.26 -12.33 26.31
N GLN A 273 11.52 -12.73 26.51
CA GLN A 273 12.04 -13.12 27.82
C GLN A 273 13.08 -12.11 28.30
N PHE A 274 12.76 -11.41 29.39
CA PHE A 274 13.68 -10.51 30.06
C PHE A 274 14.30 -11.25 31.22
N SER A 275 15.49 -11.84 31.03
CA SER A 275 16.30 -12.28 32.17
C SER A 275 16.70 -11.07 33.01
N GLU A 276 16.66 -11.21 34.33
CA GLU A 276 17.19 -10.21 35.27
C GLU A 276 18.70 -10.03 35.13
#